data_AF-A0A7S4MN58-F1
#
_entry.id   AF-A0A7S4MN58-F1
#
_cell.length_a   1.000
_cell.length_b   1.000
_cell.length_c   1.000
_cell.angle_alpha   90.00
_cell.angle_beta   90.00
_cell.angle_gamma   90.00
#
_symmetry.space_group_name_H-M   'P 1'
#
loop_
_entity.id
_entity.type
_entity.pdbx_description
1 polymer ?
#
loop_
_entity_poly.entity_id
_entity_poly.type
_entity_poly.pdbx_seq_one_letter_code
_entity_poly.pdbx_strand_id
1 'polypeptide(L)'
;FHTMAITKNGQLMTFGNNASLQLGVGDNKIRNEPTLVEGLEGISELSVGGKHSIVKDSFGFVWSFGQNNCGQLGLGDTTNRPTPQKLSNEFNKIFCGGSSINWQDLQAVLKWSNSDLRRLKNIEKALIVPDITLAAVNKEI
;
A
#
# COMPACT_ATOMS: atom_id res chain seq x y z
N PHE A 1 -5.72 -0.62 14.29
CA PHE A 1 -6.16 -0.60 12.88
C PHE A 1 -6.67 0.78 12.51
N HIS A 2 -6.48 1.19 11.28
CA HIS A 2 -6.97 2.45 10.71
C HIS A 2 -7.60 2.17 9.35
N THR A 3 -8.37 3.14 8.86
CA THR A 3 -9.14 3.05 7.64
C THR A 3 -8.82 4.24 6.75
N MET A 4 -8.88 4.02 5.44
CA MET A 4 -8.69 5.04 4.41
C MET A 4 -9.85 4.96 3.42
N ALA A 5 -10.31 6.10 2.92
CA ALA A 5 -11.35 6.20 1.89
C ALA A 5 -11.04 7.37 0.94
N ILE A 6 -11.43 7.22 -0.33
CA ILE A 6 -11.33 8.29 -1.33
C ILE A 6 -12.73 8.91 -1.50
N THR A 7 -12.83 10.23 -1.48
CA THR A 7 -14.08 10.94 -1.80
C THR A 7 -14.35 10.91 -3.30
N LYS A 8 -15.57 11.27 -3.73
CA LYS A 8 -15.89 11.42 -5.16
C LYS A 8 -15.00 12.43 -5.89
N ASN A 9 -14.38 13.35 -5.16
CA ASN A 9 -13.50 14.38 -5.70
C ASN A 9 -12.01 13.99 -5.64
N GLY A 10 -11.69 12.72 -5.34
CA GLY A 10 -10.31 12.25 -5.26
C GLY A 10 -9.55 12.70 -4.01
N GLN A 11 -10.24 13.13 -2.95
CA GLN A 11 -9.61 13.50 -1.68
C GLN A 11 -9.44 12.28 -0.79
N LEU A 12 -8.34 12.24 -0.03
CA LEU A 12 -8.08 11.16 0.92
C LEU A 12 -8.63 11.49 2.31
N MET A 13 -9.46 10.59 2.83
CA MET A 13 -9.98 10.63 4.20
C MET A 13 -9.42 9.45 5.00
N THR A 14 -8.97 9.71 6.24
CA THR A 14 -8.45 8.68 7.14
C THR A 14 -9.08 8.77 8.53
N PHE A 15 -9.25 7.62 9.19
CA PHE A 15 -9.82 7.53 10.54
C PHE A 15 -9.40 6.25 11.25
N GLY A 16 -9.57 6.20 12.57
CA GLY A 16 -9.18 5.10 13.45
C GLY A 16 -7.92 5.40 14.28
N ASN A 17 -7.14 4.34 14.56
CA ASN A 17 -5.92 4.46 15.36
C ASN A 17 -4.86 5.30 14.64
N ASN A 18 -4.17 6.17 15.39
CA ASN A 18 -3.09 7.02 14.86
C ASN A 18 -1.84 7.05 15.74
N ALA A 19 -1.68 6.06 16.63
CA ALA A 19 -0.56 6.04 17.58
C ALA A 19 0.81 5.95 16.90
N SER A 20 0.83 5.54 15.63
CA SER A 20 2.01 5.41 14.79
C SER A 20 1.95 6.34 13.56
N LEU A 21 1.18 7.43 13.64
CA LEU A 21 1.07 8.46 12.60
C LEU A 21 0.41 7.99 11.28
N GLN A 22 -0.20 6.81 11.29
CA GLN A 22 -0.71 6.15 10.09
C GLN A 22 -1.90 6.84 9.42
N LEU A 23 -2.46 7.88 10.03
CA LEU A 23 -3.51 8.70 9.43
C LEU A 23 -2.95 9.81 8.52
N GLY A 24 -1.69 10.23 8.69
CA GLY A 24 -1.08 11.25 7.82
C GLY A 24 -1.57 12.68 8.06
N VAL A 25 -2.24 12.95 9.19
CA VAL A 25 -2.91 14.22 9.50
C VAL A 25 -2.08 15.17 10.36
N GLY A 26 -0.75 14.99 10.40
CA GLY A 26 0.17 15.90 11.09
C GLY A 26 0.35 15.66 12.60
N ASP A 27 -0.39 14.73 13.19
CA ASP A 27 -0.27 14.35 14.61
C ASP A 27 -0.48 12.85 14.85
N ASN A 28 -0.45 12.42 16.12
CA ASN A 28 -0.67 11.04 16.56
C ASN A 28 -2.03 10.81 17.28
N LYS A 29 -2.98 11.73 17.15
CA LYS A 29 -4.28 11.64 17.83
C LYS A 29 -5.21 10.68 17.09
N ILE A 30 -5.96 9.87 17.83
CA ILE A 30 -7.00 9.00 17.27
C ILE A 30 -8.08 9.87 16.64
N ARG A 31 -8.62 9.43 15.49
CA ARG A 31 -9.78 10.08 14.84
C ARG A 31 -10.92 9.09 14.78
N ASN A 32 -12.07 9.44 15.35
CA ASN A 32 -13.27 8.60 15.28
C ASN A 32 -14.17 8.94 14.09
N GLU A 33 -13.79 9.95 13.31
CA GLU A 33 -14.50 10.44 12.15
C GLU A 33 -13.53 10.61 10.96
N PRO A 34 -14.01 10.44 9.71
CA PRO A 34 -13.21 10.70 8.53
C PRO A 34 -12.56 12.08 8.58
N THR A 35 -11.23 12.11 8.56
CA THR A 35 -10.44 13.34 8.60
C THR A 35 -9.68 13.48 7.29
N LEU A 36 -9.69 14.68 6.72
CA LEU A 36 -8.96 14.99 5.49
C LEU A 36 -7.45 14.88 5.72
N VAL A 37 -6.76 14.21 4.81
CA VAL A 37 -5.30 14.29 4.68
C VAL A 37 -4.97 15.42 3.72
N GLU A 38 -4.37 16.48 4.24
CA GLU A 38 -4.01 17.66 3.46
C GLU A 38 -2.79 17.41 2.54
N GLY A 39 -2.67 18.24 1.50
CA GLY A 39 -1.54 18.19 0.56
C GLY A 39 -1.58 17.07 -0.47
N LEU A 40 -2.71 16.37 -0.59
CA LEU A 40 -2.95 15.33 -1.58
C LEU A 40 -4.19 15.65 -2.42
N GLU A 41 -4.09 15.45 -3.72
CA GLU A 41 -5.17 15.66 -4.69
C GLU A 41 -5.23 14.51 -5.70
N GLY A 42 -6.43 14.19 -6.18
CA GLY A 42 -6.61 13.21 -7.25
C GLY A 42 -6.17 11.79 -6.89
N ILE A 43 -6.36 11.36 -5.64
CA ILE A 43 -5.99 10.00 -5.21
C ILE A 43 -6.80 8.96 -5.98
N SER A 44 -6.11 7.97 -6.54
CA SER A 44 -6.68 6.94 -7.42
C SER A 44 -6.59 5.53 -6.82
N GLU A 45 -5.55 5.25 -6.03
CA GLU A 45 -5.33 3.93 -5.41
C GLU A 45 -4.91 4.09 -3.95
N LEU A 46 -5.37 3.16 -3.11
CA LEU A 46 -5.03 3.08 -1.69
C LEU A 46 -4.41 1.73 -1.36
N SER A 47 -3.48 1.73 -0.42
CA SER A 47 -2.97 0.52 0.21
C SER A 47 -2.68 0.75 1.69
N VAL A 48 -3.30 -0.07 2.55
CA VAL A 48 -3.28 0.08 4.00
C VAL A 48 -2.45 -1.03 4.62
N GLY A 49 -1.35 -0.69 5.29
CA GLY A 49 -0.59 -1.63 6.12
C GLY A 49 -1.07 -1.63 7.57
N GLY A 50 -0.43 -2.41 8.45
CA GLY A 50 -0.85 -2.46 9.86
C GLY A 50 -0.71 -1.13 10.63
N LYS A 51 0.34 -0.34 10.32
CA LYS A 51 0.69 0.93 10.98
C LYS A 51 1.30 1.97 10.01
N HIS A 52 1.14 1.76 8.70
CA HIS A 52 1.60 2.68 7.66
C HIS A 52 0.60 2.67 6.51
N SER A 53 0.69 3.68 5.66
CA SER A 53 -0.25 3.94 4.58
C SER A 53 0.51 4.33 3.33
N ILE A 54 0.03 3.86 2.18
CA ILE A 54 0.56 4.22 0.86
C ILE A 54 -0.62 4.56 -0.05
N VAL A 55 -0.48 5.62 -0.82
CA VAL A 55 -1.47 6.04 -1.83
C VAL A 55 -0.80 6.40 -3.13
N LYS A 56 -1.55 6.29 -4.22
CA LYS A 56 -1.13 6.75 -5.54
C LYS A 56 -2.13 7.77 -6.06
N ASP A 57 -1.63 8.88 -6.60
CA ASP A 57 -2.47 9.87 -7.27
C ASP A 57 -2.74 9.51 -8.74
N SER A 58 -3.59 10.28 -9.39
CA SER A 58 -3.98 10.10 -10.80
C SER A 58 -2.84 10.41 -11.78
N PHE A 59 -1.77 11.08 -11.31
CA PHE A 59 -0.55 11.32 -12.08
C PHE A 59 0.47 10.19 -11.93
N GLY A 60 0.18 9.18 -11.10
CA GLY A 60 1.03 8.03 -10.86
C GLY A 60 2.09 8.24 -9.77
N PHE A 61 2.08 9.37 -9.07
CA PHE A 61 2.99 9.57 -7.95
C PHE A 61 2.52 8.82 -6.73
N VAL A 62 3.48 8.21 -6.03
CA VAL A 62 3.23 7.46 -4.80
C VAL A 62 3.64 8.27 -3.59
N TRP A 63 2.78 8.22 -2.57
CA TRP A 63 2.97 8.91 -1.31
C TRP A 63 2.85 7.90 -0.16
N SER A 64 3.69 8.04 0.87
CA SER A 64 3.68 7.17 2.05
C SER A 64 3.72 7.96 3.36
N PHE A 65 3.10 7.43 4.41
CA PHE A 65 3.07 8.02 5.76
C PHE A 65 2.78 6.98 6.85
N GLY A 66 3.06 7.36 8.11
CA GLY A 66 2.92 6.51 9.28
C GLY A 66 4.24 5.97 9.82
N GLN A 67 4.19 4.75 10.38
CA GLN A 67 5.37 4.10 10.94
C GLN A 67 6.39 3.83 9.83
N ASN A 68 7.68 3.97 10.14
CA ASN A 68 8.81 3.69 9.26
C ASN A 68 9.99 2.97 9.95
N ASN A 69 9.81 2.41 11.15
CA ASN A 69 10.91 1.80 11.91
C ASN A 69 11.71 0.71 11.15
N CYS A 70 11.15 0.13 10.08
CA CYS A 70 11.78 -0.88 9.24
C CYS A 70 11.97 -0.42 7.79
N GLY A 71 11.83 0.88 7.50
CA GLY A 71 11.95 1.43 6.14
C GLY A 71 10.72 1.22 5.25
N GLN A 72 9.57 0.83 5.82
CA GLN A 72 8.35 0.54 5.07
C GLN A 72 7.80 1.71 4.24
N LEU A 73 8.21 2.95 4.51
CA LEU A 73 7.81 4.12 3.72
C LEU A 73 8.63 4.30 2.43
N GLY A 74 9.76 3.61 2.29
CA GLY A 74 10.59 3.65 1.09
C GLY A 74 11.33 4.98 0.85
N LEU A 75 11.51 5.79 1.89
CA LEU A 75 12.10 7.15 1.79
C LEU A 75 13.62 7.18 1.94
N GLY A 76 14.29 6.03 2.03
CA GLY A 76 15.74 5.93 2.25
C GLY A 76 16.16 6.14 3.71
N ASP A 77 15.21 6.19 4.64
CA ASP A 77 15.45 6.25 6.09
C ASP A 77 14.41 5.43 6.87
N THR A 78 14.53 5.42 8.20
CA THR A 78 13.63 4.71 9.12
C THR A 78 12.82 5.64 10.02
N THR A 79 12.62 6.90 9.62
CA THR A 79 11.93 7.91 10.43
C THR A 79 10.42 7.93 10.14
N ASN A 80 9.58 7.89 11.18
CA ASN A 80 8.13 7.96 11.02
C ASN A 80 7.70 9.30 10.42
N ARG A 81 6.66 9.30 9.58
CA ARG A 81 6.19 10.52 8.91
C ARG A 81 4.74 10.84 9.31
N PRO A 82 4.47 11.99 9.93
CA PRO A 82 3.12 12.40 10.32
C PRO A 82 2.27 12.92 9.16
N THR A 83 2.90 13.19 8.01
CA THR A 83 2.28 13.71 6.80
C THR A 83 2.76 12.93 5.59
N PRO A 84 1.98 12.88 4.49
CA PRO A 84 2.38 12.22 3.26
C PRO A 84 3.72 12.72 2.73
N GLN A 85 4.60 11.78 2.37
CA GLN A 85 5.87 12.07 1.71
C GLN A 85 5.89 11.38 0.34
N LYS A 86 6.27 12.14 -0.68
CA LYS A 86 6.37 11.64 -2.06
C LYS A 86 7.59 10.74 -2.20
N LEU A 87 7.41 9.58 -2.83
CA LEU A 87 8.53 8.73 -3.22
C LEU A 87 9.15 9.27 -4.52
N SER A 88 10.47 9.12 -4.67
CA SER A 88 11.22 9.62 -5.84
C SER A 88 10.95 8.85 -7.14
N ASN A 89 10.37 7.66 -7.05
CA ASN A 89 10.24 6.73 -8.16
C ASN A 89 8.77 6.59 -8.61
N GLU A 90 8.60 6.28 -9.89
CA GLU A 90 7.30 5.94 -10.47
C GLU A 90 7.00 4.45 -10.25
N PHE A 91 5.84 4.15 -9.69
CA PHE A 91 5.40 2.77 -9.45
C PHE A 91 4.07 2.52 -10.16
N ASN A 92 3.99 1.42 -10.91
CA ASN A 92 2.76 1.04 -11.60
C ASN A 92 1.66 0.60 -10.64
N LYS A 93 2.03 -0.06 -9.53
CA LYS A 93 1.10 -0.63 -8.54
C LYS A 93 1.64 -0.47 -7.13
N ILE A 94 0.75 -0.33 -6.16
CA ILE A 94 1.07 -0.24 -4.73
C ILE A 94 0.41 -1.38 -3.95
N PHE A 95 1.15 -1.96 -3.01
CA PHE A 95 0.65 -3.01 -2.11
C PHE A 95 1.32 -2.86 -0.74
N CYS A 96 0.57 -3.18 0.32
CA CYS A 96 1.06 -3.25 1.69
C CYS A 96 0.79 -4.67 2.21
N GLY A 97 1.51 -5.09 3.26
CA GLY A 97 1.30 -6.42 3.85
C GLY A 97 -0.18 -6.65 4.19
N GLY A 98 -0.76 -7.75 3.70
CA GLY A 98 -2.18 -8.09 3.86
C GLY A 98 -3.12 -7.54 2.77
N SER A 99 -2.65 -6.72 1.82
CA SER A 99 -3.44 -6.28 0.67
C SER A 99 -3.82 -7.48 -0.20
N SER A 100 -5.10 -7.63 -0.53
CA SER A 100 -5.57 -8.63 -1.49
C SER A 100 -5.17 -8.21 -2.90
N ILE A 101 -4.32 -8.99 -3.55
CA ILE A 101 -3.94 -8.80 -4.95
C ILE A 101 -4.98 -9.52 -5.81
N ASN A 102 -5.60 -8.82 -6.77
CA ASN A 102 -6.48 -9.50 -7.73
C ASN A 102 -5.65 -10.36 -8.71
N TRP A 103 -6.30 -11.30 -9.40
CA TRP A 103 -5.59 -12.25 -10.26
C TRP A 103 -4.83 -11.56 -11.42
N GLN A 104 -5.36 -10.48 -12.02
CA GLN A 104 -4.66 -9.77 -13.09
C GLN A 104 -3.39 -9.07 -12.57
N ASP A 105 -3.44 -8.56 -11.36
CA ASP A 105 -2.31 -7.91 -10.70
C ASP A 105 -1.23 -8.92 -10.33
N LEU A 106 -1.63 -10.10 -9.85
CA LEU A 106 -0.73 -11.21 -9.58
C LEU A 106 0.00 -11.67 -10.86
N GLN A 107 -0.71 -11.77 -11.98
CA GLN A 107 -0.12 -12.12 -13.28
C GLN A 107 0.97 -11.13 -13.72
N ALA A 108 0.73 -9.83 -13.51
CA ALA A 108 1.67 -8.78 -13.87
C ALA A 108 2.94 -8.77 -12.99
N VAL A 109 2.79 -9.04 -11.69
CA VAL A 109 3.91 -9.06 -10.73
C VAL A 109 4.79 -10.30 -10.96
N LEU A 110 4.18 -11.45 -11.24
CA LEU A 110 4.90 -12.71 -11.30
C LEU A 110 5.67 -12.92 -12.62
N LYS A 111 5.38 -12.18 -13.70
CA LYS A 111 6.01 -12.36 -15.04
C LYS A 111 6.02 -13.82 -15.52
N TRP A 112 4.90 -14.52 -15.40
CA TRP A 112 4.80 -15.93 -15.77
C TRP A 112 4.55 -16.15 -17.26
N SER A 113 4.99 -17.30 -17.78
CA SER A 113 4.61 -17.74 -19.12
C SER A 113 3.12 -18.13 -19.15
N ASN A 114 2.47 -18.03 -20.31
CA ASN A 114 1.06 -18.43 -20.47
C ASN A 114 0.78 -19.90 -20.09
N SER A 115 1.81 -20.76 -20.17
CA SER A 115 1.77 -22.16 -19.71
C SER A 115 1.65 -22.28 -18.19
N ASP A 116 2.39 -21.48 -17.44
CA ASP A 116 2.40 -21.53 -15.97
C ASP A 116 1.06 -21.02 -15.40
N LEU A 117 0.46 -20.03 -16.06
CA LEU A 117 -0.85 -19.49 -15.71
C LEU A 117 -1.99 -20.50 -15.90
N ARG A 118 -1.91 -21.37 -16.91
CA ARG A 118 -2.90 -22.45 -17.13
C ARG A 118 -2.81 -23.52 -16.05
N ARG A 119 -1.60 -23.80 -15.55
CA ARG A 119 -1.39 -24.77 -14.46
C ARG A 119 -2.01 -24.30 -13.14
N LEU A 120 -1.93 -23.00 -12.81
CA LEU A 120 -2.56 -22.46 -11.60
C LEU A 120 -4.09 -22.39 -11.66
N LYS A 121 -4.69 -22.14 -12.83
CA LYS A 121 -6.17 -22.14 -12.98
C LYS A 121 -6.80 -23.49 -12.63
N ASN A 122 -6.04 -24.58 -12.68
CA ASN A 122 -6.46 -25.92 -12.27
C ASN A 122 -6.18 -26.20 -10.78
N ILE A 123 -5.60 -25.25 -10.04
CA ILE A 123 -5.41 -25.32 -8.59
C ILE A 123 -6.48 -24.42 -7.97
N GLU A 124 -7.64 -24.97 -7.64
CA GLU A 124 -8.80 -24.22 -7.11
C GLU A 124 -8.56 -23.50 -5.78
N LYS A 125 -7.40 -23.70 -5.13
CA LYS A 125 -7.00 -23.00 -3.90
C LYS A 125 -5.51 -22.70 -3.90
N ALA A 126 -5.12 -21.52 -4.37
CA ALA A 126 -3.80 -20.95 -4.07
C ALA A 126 -3.91 -20.10 -2.80
N LEU A 127 -3.58 -20.76 -1.68
CA LEU A 127 -3.12 -20.28 -0.37
C LEU A 127 -3.32 -18.79 -0.04
N ILE A 128 -4.17 -18.53 0.97
CA ILE A 128 -3.93 -17.44 1.91
C ILE A 128 -2.60 -17.80 2.59
N VAL A 129 -1.53 -17.07 2.26
CA VAL A 129 -0.28 -17.15 3.02
C VAL A 129 -0.35 -16.04 4.07
N PRO A 130 -0.56 -16.35 5.37
CA PRO A 130 -0.36 -15.35 6.39
C PRO A 130 1.15 -15.03 6.42
N ASP A 131 1.48 -13.74 6.31
CA ASP A 131 2.81 -13.17 6.59
C ASP A 131 3.99 -13.49 5.65
N ILE A 132 3.89 -13.31 4.32
CA ILE A 132 5.09 -13.31 3.47
C ILE A 132 5.17 -12.12 2.49
N THR A 133 6.11 -11.23 2.77
CA THR A 133 6.89 -10.43 1.82
C THR A 133 7.32 -11.35 0.67
N LEU A 134 6.77 -11.18 -0.55
CA LEU A 134 7.03 -12.12 -1.64
C LEU A 134 8.54 -12.20 -1.95
N ALA A 135 9.12 -13.36 -1.60
CA ALA A 135 10.48 -13.75 -1.92
C ALA A 135 10.57 -14.05 -3.43
N ALA A 136 11.49 -13.39 -4.12
CA ALA A 136 11.95 -13.86 -5.42
C ALA A 136 12.75 -15.15 -5.19
N VAL A 137 12.26 -16.28 -5.69
CA VAL A 137 13.06 -17.50 -5.78
C VAL A 137 14.12 -17.26 -6.85
N ASN A 138 15.39 -17.33 -6.43
CA ASN A 138 16.53 -17.20 -7.31
C ASN A 138 16.57 -18.38 -8.28
N LYS A 139 16.88 -18.10 -9.54
CA LYS A 139 17.01 -19.09 -10.60
C LYS A 139 18.32 -19.84 -10.38
N GLU A 140 18.27 -21.10 -9.96
CA GLU A 140 19.37 -22.03 -10.20
C GLU A 140 19.01 -22.98 -11.35
N ILE A 141 20.06 -23.34 -12.08
CA ILE A 141 20.15 -23.62 -13.53
C ILE A 141 19.31 -24.82 -13.95
#